data_AF-A1VW63-F1
#
_entry.id   AF-A1VW63-F1
#
_cell.length_a   1.000
_cell.length_b   1.000
_cell.length_c   1.000
_cell.angle_alpha   90.00
_cell.angle_beta   90.00
_cell.angle_gamma   90.00
#
_symmetry.space_group_name_H-M   'P 1'
#
loop_
_entity.id
_entity.type
_entity.pdbx_description
1 polymer ?
#
loop_
_entity_poly.entity_id
_entity_poly.type
_entity_poly.pdbx_seq_one_letter_code
_entity_poly.pdbx_strand_id
1 'polypeptide(L)'
;MNHSPAVNTSHDLGSYPRNREGELTTFDFLSPTEFKEVEALQEGAIQGGGLPTPYYTLNKRKQLEGINLSILDVHLTGGKVNGLIIRAKEYVMNLETGGTRRAQRFFLVTRLDAGVEVRGLGCRKCAKRAKGTVGLGLLTRRYMQSINQAPEATAVMSKSPILLEDKSIPTLRSYPARSAIPREGICREFIMSWARAERNA
;
A
#
# COMPACT_ATOMS: atom_id res chain seq x y z
N MET A 1 32.53 23.07 -27.64
CA MET A 1 32.73 22.03 -26.60
C MET A 1 31.44 21.96 -25.80
N ASN A 2 30.59 20.97 -26.09
CA ASN A 2 29.29 20.81 -25.44
C ASN A 2 29.47 20.02 -24.15
N HIS A 3 29.42 20.70 -23.01
CA HIS A 3 29.30 20.02 -21.72
C HIS A 3 27.87 19.51 -21.58
N SER A 4 27.71 18.19 -21.70
CA SER A 4 26.51 17.50 -21.24
C SER A 4 26.44 17.64 -19.72
N PRO A 5 25.31 18.07 -19.12
CA PRO A 5 25.17 18.01 -17.67
C PRO A 5 25.05 16.54 -17.26
N ALA A 6 25.90 16.14 -16.33
CA ALA A 6 25.84 14.84 -15.69
C ALA A 6 24.45 14.63 -15.08
N VAL A 7 23.77 13.57 -15.51
CA VAL A 7 22.55 13.10 -14.86
C VAL A 7 22.97 12.55 -13.50
N ASN A 8 22.61 13.26 -12.43
CA ASN A 8 22.76 12.79 -11.05
C ASN A 8 21.94 11.50 -10.88
N THR A 9 22.60 10.35 -10.97
CA THR A 9 22.01 9.02 -10.72
C THR A 9 22.20 8.54 -9.28
N SER A 10 22.47 9.43 -8.32
CA SER A 10 22.42 9.11 -6.90
C SER A 10 21.14 9.68 -6.31
N HIS A 11 20.05 8.91 -6.39
CA HIS A 11 19.00 9.04 -5.38
C HIS A 11 19.67 8.67 -4.05
N ASP A 12 20.07 9.71 -3.32
CA ASP A 12 20.89 9.66 -2.13
C ASP A 12 20.33 8.68 -1.10
N LEU A 13 21.24 8.11 -0.31
CA LEU A 13 20.99 7.29 0.89
C LEU A 13 20.35 8.09 2.04
N GLY A 14 19.50 9.07 1.72
CA GLY A 14 18.74 9.87 2.68
C GLY A 14 17.67 9.05 3.38
N SER A 15 17.40 9.35 4.64
CA SER A 15 16.28 8.79 5.37
C SER A 15 14.97 9.36 4.83
N TYR A 16 14.12 8.53 4.24
CA TYR A 16 12.83 8.98 3.72
C TYR A 16 11.81 9.03 4.86
N PRO A 17 11.12 10.16 5.09
CA PRO A 17 10.18 10.28 6.19
C PRO A 17 9.01 9.32 5.99
N ARG A 18 8.71 8.62 7.08
CA ARG A 18 7.61 7.67 7.17
C ARG A 18 6.76 8.04 8.38
N ASN A 19 5.45 7.84 8.29
CA ASN A 19 4.59 8.08 9.45
C ASN A 19 4.82 7.00 10.53
N ARG A 20 4.16 7.18 11.68
CA ARG A 20 4.18 6.22 12.80
C ARG A 20 3.76 4.80 12.40
N GLU A 21 3.11 4.64 11.26
CA GLU A 21 2.65 3.36 10.73
C GLU A 21 3.55 2.78 9.63
N GLY A 22 4.61 3.48 9.24
CA GLY A 22 5.62 3.07 8.26
C GLY A 22 5.32 3.46 6.81
N GLU A 23 4.26 4.24 6.58
CA GLU A 23 3.86 4.72 5.23
C GLU A 23 4.75 5.87 4.81
N LEU A 24 5.04 5.97 3.53
CA LEU A 24 5.67 7.16 2.97
C LEU A 24 4.71 8.34 3.14
N THR A 25 5.15 9.36 3.89
CA THR A 25 4.29 10.50 4.28
C THR A 25 4.17 11.56 3.20
N THR A 26 5.18 11.66 2.36
CA THR A 26 5.28 12.68 1.33
C THR A 26 5.88 12.03 0.08
N PHE A 27 5.19 12.19 -1.05
CA PHE A 27 5.74 11.86 -2.36
C PHE A 27 6.66 12.98 -2.88
N ASP A 28 6.95 13.99 -2.06
CA ASP A 28 7.84 15.13 -2.37
C ASP A 28 9.27 14.71 -2.78
N PHE A 29 9.65 13.44 -2.55
CA PHE A 29 10.93 12.87 -2.99
C PHE A 29 10.88 12.21 -4.37
N LEU A 30 9.68 12.06 -4.93
CA LEU A 30 9.49 11.59 -6.28
C LEU A 30 9.31 12.80 -7.19
N SER A 31 9.98 12.75 -8.33
CA SER A 31 9.63 13.66 -9.43
C SER A 31 8.17 13.43 -9.87
N PRO A 32 7.53 14.43 -10.50
CA PRO A 32 6.17 14.27 -11.01
C PRO A 32 6.01 13.08 -11.96
N THR A 33 7.06 12.76 -12.72
CA THR A 33 7.10 11.59 -13.62
C THR A 33 7.12 10.29 -12.84
N GLU A 34 7.98 10.17 -11.83
CA GLU A 34 8.04 8.98 -10.96
C GLU A 34 6.73 8.79 -10.20
N PHE A 35 6.09 9.88 -9.75
CA PHE A 35 4.79 9.81 -9.10
C PHE A 35 3.71 9.25 -10.03
N LYS A 36 3.63 9.72 -11.28
CA LYS A 36 2.71 9.16 -12.29
C LYS A 36 2.98 7.68 -12.57
N GLU A 37 4.25 7.27 -12.58
CA GLU A 37 4.63 5.85 -12.75
C GLU A 37 4.19 4.99 -11.55
N VAL A 38 4.22 5.55 -10.33
CA VAL A 38 3.68 4.90 -9.13
C VAL A 38 2.16 4.73 -9.26
N GLU A 39 1.44 5.79 -9.63
CA GLU A 39 -0.02 5.75 -9.81
C GLU A 39 -0.41 4.74 -10.88
N ALA A 40 0.25 4.78 -12.04
CA ALA A 40 -0.01 3.86 -13.15
C ALA A 40 0.24 2.40 -12.76
N LEU A 41 1.31 2.12 -12.00
CA LEU A 41 1.61 0.76 -11.54
C LEU A 41 0.58 0.27 -10.51
N GLN A 42 0.15 1.14 -9.60
CA GLN A 42 -0.91 0.82 -8.63
C GLN A 42 -2.24 0.59 -9.33
N GLU A 43 -2.61 1.43 -10.28
CA GLU A 43 -3.85 1.31 -11.04
C GLU A 43 -3.86 0.04 -11.89
N GLY A 44 -2.78 -0.27 -12.60
CA GLY A 44 -2.66 -1.52 -13.35
C GLY A 44 -2.80 -2.76 -12.45
N ALA A 45 -2.29 -2.71 -11.22
CA ALA A 45 -2.45 -3.78 -10.24
C ALA A 45 -3.91 -3.92 -9.72
N ILE A 46 -4.66 -2.83 -9.63
CA ILE A 46 -6.10 -2.83 -9.29
C ILE A 46 -6.92 -3.37 -10.47
N GLN A 47 -6.70 -2.85 -11.67
CA GLN A 47 -7.41 -3.26 -12.88
C GLN A 47 -7.16 -4.74 -13.21
N GLY A 48 -5.95 -5.24 -12.94
CA GLY A 48 -5.61 -6.67 -13.06
C GLY A 48 -6.18 -7.56 -11.94
N GLY A 49 -6.90 -6.99 -10.96
CA GLY A 49 -7.51 -7.72 -9.85
C GLY A 49 -6.54 -8.20 -8.77
N GLY A 50 -5.26 -7.84 -8.85
CA GLY A 50 -4.24 -8.24 -7.86
C GLY A 50 -4.31 -7.42 -6.57
N LEU A 51 -4.75 -6.17 -6.66
CA LEU A 51 -5.06 -5.31 -5.50
C LEU A 51 -6.56 -5.09 -5.37
N PRO A 52 -7.09 -4.93 -4.14
CA PRO A 52 -8.48 -4.58 -3.97
C PRO A 52 -8.72 -3.12 -4.36
N THR A 53 -9.84 -2.85 -5.02
CA THR A 53 -10.27 -1.50 -5.36
C THR A 53 -10.59 -0.70 -4.09
N PRO A 54 -9.97 0.48 -3.88
CA PRO A 54 -10.34 1.39 -2.80
C PRO A 54 -11.83 1.72 -2.83
N TYR A 55 -12.49 1.66 -1.67
CA TYR A 55 -13.89 2.04 -1.54
C TYR A 55 -14.16 2.62 -0.17
N TYR A 56 -15.25 3.37 -0.09
CA TYR A 56 -15.81 3.85 1.15
C TYR A 56 -17.32 3.86 1.03
N THR A 57 -18.01 3.32 2.03
CA THR A 57 -19.46 3.18 1.99
C THR A 57 -20.02 3.32 3.39
N LEU A 58 -21.08 4.11 3.50
CA LEU A 58 -21.95 4.12 4.67
C LEU A 58 -23.13 3.18 4.41
N ASN A 59 -23.21 2.09 5.15
CA ASN A 59 -24.28 1.12 4.98
C ASN A 59 -25.54 1.51 5.78
N LYS A 60 -26.68 0.88 5.46
CA LYS A 60 -27.98 1.13 6.11
C LYS A 60 -27.99 0.88 7.62
N ARG A 61 -27.00 0.15 8.15
CA ARG A 61 -26.82 -0.13 9.58
C ARG A 61 -25.93 0.91 10.27
N LYS A 62 -25.73 2.07 9.64
CA LYS A 62 -24.83 3.14 10.09
C LYS A 62 -23.42 2.61 10.37
N GLN A 63 -22.96 1.65 9.56
CA GLN A 63 -21.58 1.21 9.58
C GLN A 63 -20.85 1.86 8.44
N LEU A 64 -19.76 2.50 8.80
CA LEU A 64 -18.82 3.09 7.88
C LEU A 64 -17.76 2.04 7.54
N GLU A 65 -17.74 1.62 6.29
CA GLU A 65 -16.85 0.59 5.79
C GLU A 65 -15.95 1.15 4.70
N GLY A 66 -14.72 0.66 4.63
CA GLY A 66 -13.85 1.06 3.55
C GLY A 66 -12.56 0.28 3.49
N ILE A 67 -11.91 0.42 2.34
CA ILE A 67 -10.55 -0.04 2.12
C ILE A 67 -9.72 1.09 1.51
N ASN A 68 -8.56 1.34 2.11
CA ASN A 68 -7.59 2.31 1.62
C ASN A 68 -6.27 1.60 1.31
N LEU A 69 -5.62 1.99 0.23
CA LEU A 69 -4.29 1.53 -0.16
C LEU A 69 -3.27 2.58 0.21
N SER A 70 -2.18 2.17 0.84
CA SER A 70 -1.11 3.08 1.26
C SER A 70 0.23 2.51 0.88
N ILE A 71 1.07 3.36 0.27
CA ILE A 71 2.38 2.95 -0.21
C ILE A 71 3.36 2.98 0.95
N LEU A 72 3.98 1.83 1.19
CA LEU A 72 5.03 1.68 2.19
C LEU A 72 6.40 1.88 1.56
N ASP A 73 6.67 1.37 0.36
CA ASP A 73 8.00 1.52 -0.22
C ASP A 73 7.93 1.51 -1.75
N VAL A 74 8.85 2.22 -2.40
CA VAL A 74 8.91 2.35 -3.86
C VAL A 74 10.31 1.97 -4.31
N HIS A 75 10.44 1.08 -5.28
CA HIS A 75 11.73 0.78 -5.89
C HIS A 75 11.85 1.44 -7.25
N LEU A 76 12.83 2.33 -7.36
CA LEU A 76 13.19 3.01 -8.60
C LEU A 76 14.46 2.41 -9.22
N THR A 77 14.51 2.35 -10.55
CA THR A 77 15.75 2.08 -11.30
C THR A 77 15.74 2.92 -12.57
N GLY A 78 16.77 3.74 -12.79
CA GLY A 78 16.84 4.63 -13.95
C GLY A 78 15.63 5.56 -14.09
N GLY A 79 15.09 6.05 -12.97
CA GLY A 79 13.89 6.92 -12.94
C GLY A 79 12.55 6.21 -13.21
N LYS A 80 12.55 4.88 -13.38
CA LYS A 80 11.33 4.09 -13.55
C LYS A 80 10.96 3.34 -12.27
N VAL A 81 9.66 3.24 -12.00
CA VAL A 81 9.11 2.48 -10.87
C VAL A 81 9.03 1.00 -11.25
N ASN A 82 9.87 0.19 -10.60
CA ASN A 82 9.94 -1.25 -10.82
C ASN A 82 9.16 -2.07 -9.78
N GLY A 83 8.88 -1.48 -8.61
CA GLY A 83 8.06 -2.17 -7.62
C GLY A 83 7.56 -1.29 -6.50
N LEU A 84 6.46 -1.72 -5.88
CA LEU A 84 5.79 -1.07 -4.77
C LEU A 84 5.53 -2.07 -3.65
N ILE A 85 5.62 -1.61 -2.41
CA ILE A 85 4.98 -2.30 -1.30
C ILE A 85 3.76 -1.51 -0.90
N ILE A 86 2.60 -2.16 -0.95
CA ILE A 86 1.32 -1.55 -0.66
C ILE A 86 0.71 -2.22 0.56
N ARG A 87 0.16 -1.41 1.46
CA ARG A 87 -0.69 -1.85 2.55
C ARG A 87 -2.13 -1.53 2.21
N ALA A 88 -2.98 -2.55 2.17
CA ALA A 88 -4.43 -2.37 2.17
C ALA A 88 -4.93 -2.35 3.62
N LYS A 89 -5.60 -1.27 4.02
CA LYS A 89 -6.24 -1.12 5.33
C LYS A 89 -7.75 -1.21 5.14
N GLU A 90 -8.33 -2.23 5.71
CA GLU A 90 -9.78 -2.36 5.81
C GLU A 90 -10.24 -1.85 7.17
N TYR A 91 -11.35 -1.14 7.19
CA TYR A 91 -12.00 -0.73 8.42
C TYR A 91 -13.51 -0.82 8.32
N VAL A 92 -14.10 -1.13 9.47
CA VAL A 92 -15.54 -1.09 9.69
C VAL A 92 -15.75 -0.36 11.02
N MET A 93 -16.43 0.77 10.99
CA MET A 93 -16.79 1.53 12.19
C MET A 93 -18.31 1.57 12.31
N ASN A 94 -18.84 0.99 13.39
CA ASN A 94 -20.24 1.14 13.74
C ASN A 94 -20.41 2.51 14.41
N LEU A 95 -21.20 3.39 13.79
CA LEU A 95 -21.36 4.77 14.26
C LEU A 95 -22.25 4.89 15.50
N GLU A 96 -23.07 3.89 15.80
CA GLU A 96 -23.97 3.89 16.97
C GLU A 96 -23.25 3.43 18.24
N THR A 97 -22.43 2.40 18.10
CA THR A 97 -21.69 1.80 19.23
C THR A 97 -20.26 2.32 19.35
N GLY A 98 -19.75 3.02 18.33
CA GLY A 98 -18.34 3.39 18.19
C GLY A 98 -17.40 2.20 17.92
N GLY A 99 -17.94 0.98 17.83
CA GLY A 99 -17.17 -0.24 17.65
C GLY A 99 -16.41 -0.21 16.32
N THR A 100 -15.08 -0.39 16.37
CA THR A 100 -14.23 -0.36 15.18
C THR A 100 -13.53 -1.71 14.98
N ARG A 101 -13.62 -2.27 13.77
CA ARG A 101 -12.84 -3.43 13.32
C ARG A 101 -11.86 -2.96 12.26
N ARG A 102 -10.64 -3.51 12.27
CA ARG A 102 -9.59 -3.18 11.31
C ARG A 102 -8.88 -4.44 10.86
N ALA A 103 -8.65 -4.57 9.57
CA ALA A 103 -7.79 -5.59 8.99
C ALA A 103 -6.76 -4.92 8.09
N GLN A 104 -5.63 -5.60 7.88
CA GLN A 104 -4.58 -5.07 7.03
C GLN A 104 -3.87 -6.20 6.30
N ARG A 105 -3.71 -6.01 4.99
CA ARG A 105 -3.04 -6.90 4.05
C ARG A 105 -1.88 -6.14 3.41
N PHE A 106 -0.85 -6.87 3.03
CA PHE A 106 0.36 -6.29 2.44
C PHE A 106 0.62 -6.97 1.12
N PHE A 107 1.05 -6.19 0.15
CA PHE A 107 1.28 -6.64 -1.21
C PHE A 107 2.62 -6.13 -1.71
N LEU A 108 3.34 -6.97 -2.44
CA LEU A 108 4.41 -6.56 -3.34
C LEU A 108 3.80 -6.46 -4.74
N VAL A 109 3.92 -5.30 -5.35
CA VAL A 109 3.61 -5.08 -6.76
C VAL A 109 4.93 -4.96 -7.51
N THR A 110 5.09 -5.68 -8.60
CA THR A 110 6.31 -5.66 -9.40
C THR A 110 5.96 -5.47 -10.86
N ARG A 111 6.68 -4.56 -11.52
CA ARG A 111 6.60 -4.38 -12.96
C ARG A 111 7.43 -5.46 -13.64
N LEU A 112 6.82 -6.18 -14.57
CA LEU A 112 7.45 -7.15 -15.45
C LEU A 112 7.37 -6.65 -16.89
N ASP A 113 8.20 -7.18 -17.79
CA ASP A 113 8.17 -6.78 -19.20
C ASP A 113 6.80 -7.00 -19.85
N ALA A 114 6.08 -8.03 -19.41
CA ALA A 114 4.76 -8.41 -19.94
C ALA A 114 3.57 -7.90 -19.11
N GLY A 115 3.79 -7.10 -18.05
CA GLY A 115 2.68 -6.58 -17.25
C GLY A 115 3.02 -6.32 -15.78
N VAL A 116 2.04 -6.57 -14.91
CA VAL A 116 2.14 -6.29 -13.48
C VAL A 116 1.89 -7.57 -12.69
N GLU A 117 2.81 -7.88 -11.79
CA GLU A 117 2.69 -9.00 -10.85
C GLU A 117 2.35 -8.48 -9.47
N VAL A 118 1.40 -9.12 -8.79
CA VAL A 118 1.02 -8.79 -7.41
C VAL A 118 1.12 -10.03 -6.53
N ARG A 119 1.83 -9.92 -5.41
CA ARG A 119 2.01 -10.99 -4.43
C ARG A 119 1.64 -10.55 -3.03
N GLY A 120 0.91 -11.39 -2.31
CA GLY A 120 0.63 -11.17 -0.88
C GLY A 120 1.90 -11.31 -0.03
N LEU A 121 2.04 -10.46 0.97
CA LEU A 121 3.14 -10.47 1.94
C LEU A 121 2.62 -10.79 3.35
N GLY A 122 3.39 -11.57 4.11
CA GLY A 122 3.05 -11.88 5.50
C GLY A 122 2.99 -10.64 6.41
N CYS A 123 1.83 -10.41 7.03
CA CYS A 123 1.47 -9.13 7.65
C CYS A 123 2.40 -8.66 8.78
N ARG A 124 2.84 -9.56 9.66
CA ARG A 124 3.53 -9.18 10.91
C ARG A 124 4.96 -8.67 10.70
N LYS A 125 5.67 -9.25 9.72
CA LYS A 125 7.07 -8.90 9.43
C LYS A 125 7.16 -7.69 8.50
N CYS A 126 6.20 -7.50 7.59
CA CYS A 126 6.23 -6.41 6.63
C CYS A 126 6.08 -5.03 7.29
N ALA A 127 5.07 -4.83 8.14
CA ALA A 127 4.85 -3.56 8.82
C ALA A 127 6.04 -3.15 9.71
N LYS A 128 6.61 -4.11 10.46
CA LYS A 128 7.77 -3.85 11.34
C LYS A 128 8.99 -3.44 10.52
N ARG A 129 9.24 -4.11 9.39
CA ARG A 129 10.36 -3.80 8.51
C ARG A 129 10.18 -2.44 7.83
N ALA A 130 8.98 -2.11 7.35
CA ALA A 130 8.69 -0.80 6.75
C ALA A 130 9.04 0.37 7.68
N LYS A 131 8.69 0.28 8.97
CA LYS A 131 9.05 1.31 9.95
C LYS A 131 10.56 1.49 10.16
N GLY A 132 11.32 0.40 10.04
CA GLY A 132 12.78 0.43 10.21
C GLY A 132 13.56 0.63 8.91
N THR A 133 12.87 0.87 7.78
CA THR A 133 13.51 1.03 6.48
C THR A 133 13.89 2.50 6.29
N VAL A 134 15.20 2.75 6.19
CA VAL A 134 15.74 4.12 6.10
C VAL A 134 15.76 4.62 4.66
N GLY A 135 16.19 3.78 3.71
CA GLY A 135 16.28 4.13 2.29
C GLY A 135 15.11 3.66 1.43
N LEU A 136 14.78 4.43 0.40
CA LEU A 136 13.75 4.11 -0.58
C LEU A 136 14.09 2.83 -1.35
N GLY A 137 13.10 1.96 -1.47
CA GLY A 137 13.17 0.72 -2.25
C GLY A 137 13.96 -0.39 -1.58
N LEU A 138 14.54 -0.18 -0.39
CA LEU A 138 15.26 -1.23 0.34
C LEU A 138 14.34 -2.39 0.73
N LEU A 139 13.12 -2.09 1.17
CA LEU A 139 12.18 -3.13 1.56
C LEU A 139 11.67 -3.86 0.32
N THR A 140 11.33 -3.11 -0.73
CA THR A 140 10.87 -3.67 -2.01
C THR A 140 11.94 -4.59 -2.63
N ARG A 141 13.19 -4.11 -2.77
CA ARG A 141 14.31 -4.92 -3.28
C ARG A 141 14.51 -6.20 -2.49
N ARG A 142 14.41 -6.14 -1.16
CA ARG A 142 14.57 -7.32 -0.30
C ARG A 142 13.51 -8.39 -0.59
N TYR A 143 12.25 -8.00 -0.77
CA TYR A 143 11.20 -8.96 -1.10
C TYR A 143 11.35 -9.51 -2.53
N MET A 144 11.70 -8.66 -3.50
CA MET A 144 11.99 -9.09 -4.88
C MET A 144 13.14 -10.11 -4.93
N GLN A 145 14.22 -9.89 -4.17
CA GLN A 145 15.35 -10.83 -4.10
C GLN A 145 14.98 -12.15 -3.42
N SER A 146 14.17 -12.10 -2.35
CA SER A 146 13.74 -13.32 -1.66
C SER A 146 12.86 -14.23 -2.53
N ILE A 147 12.18 -13.64 -3.51
CA ILE A 147 11.39 -14.38 -4.50
C ILE A 147 12.30 -15.14 -5.48
N ASN A 148 13.38 -14.50 -5.93
CA ASN A 148 14.32 -15.10 -6.87
C ASN A 148 15.22 -16.18 -6.23
N GLN A 149 15.19 -16.33 -4.90
CA GLN A 149 15.99 -17.31 -4.14
C GLN A 149 15.15 -18.46 -3.57
N ALA A 150 13.83 -18.46 -3.74
CA ALA A 150 13.02 -19.61 -3.41
C ALA A 150 13.28 -20.71 -4.47
N PRO A 151 13.63 -21.95 -4.08
CA PRO A 151 13.76 -23.05 -5.03
C PRO A 151 12.42 -23.21 -5.77
N GLU A 152 12.51 -23.43 -7.08
CA GLU A 152 11.39 -23.52 -8.01
C GLU A 152 10.28 -24.44 -7.48
N ALA A 153 9.25 -23.84 -6.88
CA ALA A 153 7.90 -24.38 -6.97
C ALA A 153 7.29 -23.68 -8.19
N THR A 154 7.61 -24.21 -9.36
CA THR A 154 7.10 -23.82 -10.66
C THR A 154 5.58 -23.97 -10.68
N ALA A 155 4.87 -22.86 -10.52
CA ALA A 155 3.51 -22.71 -11.02
C ALA A 155 3.56 -21.77 -12.23
N VAL A 156 3.94 -22.32 -13.38
CA VAL A 156 3.63 -21.68 -14.67
C VAL A 156 2.13 -21.80 -14.84
N MET A 157 1.42 -20.68 -14.75
CA MET A 157 -0.03 -20.65 -14.95
C MET A 157 -0.38 -19.89 -16.22
N SER A 158 -0.63 -20.70 -17.26
CA SER A 158 -1.53 -20.35 -18.36
C SER A 158 -2.90 -19.93 -17.81
N LYS A 159 -3.43 -18.83 -18.36
CA LYS A 159 -4.85 -18.40 -18.40
C LYS A 159 -5.79 -19.10 -17.41
N SER A 160 -5.76 -18.69 -16.14
CA SER A 160 -6.87 -18.63 -15.18
C SER A 160 -6.28 -18.18 -13.83
N PRO A 161 -6.93 -17.29 -13.06
CA PRO A 161 -6.39 -16.88 -11.77
C PRO A 161 -6.59 -18.00 -10.75
N ILE A 162 -5.52 -18.69 -10.37
CA ILE A 162 -5.53 -19.52 -9.15
C ILE A 162 -5.19 -18.60 -7.97
N LEU A 163 -6.20 -18.36 -7.15
CA LEU A 163 -6.05 -17.94 -5.76
C LEU A 163 -5.26 -19.03 -5.02
N LEU A 164 -3.97 -18.82 -4.81
CA LEU A 164 -3.22 -19.56 -3.80
C LEU A 164 -3.66 -19.04 -2.43
N GLU A 165 -4.71 -19.66 -1.89
CA GLU A 165 -5.11 -19.50 -0.50
C GLU A 165 -4.00 -20.05 0.40
N ASP A 166 -3.16 -19.16 0.92
CA ASP A 166 -2.35 -19.45 2.09
C ASP A 166 -3.31 -19.59 3.29
N LYS A 167 -3.50 -20.82 3.78
CA LYS A 167 -4.42 -21.21 4.88
C LYS A 167 -4.01 -20.65 6.25
N SER A 168 -3.34 -19.51 6.28
CA SER A 168 -3.04 -18.74 7.48
C SER A 168 -3.80 -17.41 7.48
N ILE A 169 -5.11 -17.43 7.20
CA ILE A 169 -6.01 -16.32 7.53
C ILE A 169 -6.04 -16.23 9.07
N PRO A 170 -5.46 -15.20 9.71
CA PRO A 170 -5.72 -15.01 11.13
C PRO A 170 -7.20 -14.65 11.26
N THR A 171 -7.94 -15.52 11.95
CA THR A 171 -9.29 -15.27 12.42
C THR A 171 -9.35 -13.85 13.01
N LEU A 172 -10.35 -13.07 12.59
CA LEU A 172 -10.67 -11.74 13.07
C LEU A 172 -10.49 -11.65 14.60
N ARG A 173 -9.36 -11.12 15.07
CA ARG A 173 -9.18 -10.85 16.50
C ARG A 173 -10.02 -9.63 16.86
N SER A 174 -11.12 -9.87 17.57
CA SER A 174 -11.80 -8.83 18.35
C SER A 174 -10.82 -8.30 19.39
N TYR A 175 -10.36 -7.07 19.23
CA TYR A 175 -9.65 -6.38 20.31
C TYR A 175 -10.70 -5.85 21.30
N PRO A 176 -10.63 -6.20 22.59
CA PRO A 176 -11.46 -5.55 23.59
C PRO A 176 -11.10 -4.07 23.63
N ALA A 177 -12.13 -3.23 23.71
CA ALA A 177 -12.01 -1.78 23.80
C ALA A 177 -11.20 -1.40 25.05
N ARG A 178 -9.90 -1.12 24.89
CA ARG A 178 -9.15 -0.36 25.88
C ARG A 178 -9.30 1.12 25.57
N SER A 179 -10.15 1.72 26.37
CA SER A 179 -10.24 3.14 26.76
C SER A 179 -9.18 4.11 26.20
N ALA A 180 -9.71 5.17 25.59
CA ALA A 180 -9.24 6.55 25.58
C ALA A 180 -7.89 6.88 24.94
N ILE A 181 -7.95 7.22 23.64
CA ILE A 181 -7.27 8.42 23.12
C ILE A 181 -8.28 9.13 22.21
N PRO A 182 -8.63 10.41 22.45
CA PRO A 182 -9.58 11.12 21.60
C PRO A 182 -8.92 11.36 20.24
N ARG A 183 -9.49 10.78 19.17
CA ARG A 183 -9.18 11.12 17.77
C ARG A 183 -10.41 11.77 17.11
N GLU A 184 -11.01 12.73 17.79
CA GLU A 184 -12.14 13.50 17.25
C GLU A 184 -11.75 14.41 16.08
N GLY A 185 -10.46 14.71 15.88
CA GLY A 185 -10.02 15.61 14.80
C GLY A 185 -10.06 15.00 13.39
N ILE A 186 -9.49 13.81 13.20
CA ILE A 186 -9.19 13.30 11.84
C ILE A 186 -10.45 12.74 11.16
N CYS A 187 -11.37 12.10 11.90
CA CYS A 187 -12.62 11.63 11.33
C CYS A 187 -13.62 12.77 11.10
N ARG A 188 -13.65 13.80 11.95
CA ARG A 188 -14.63 14.89 11.81
C ARG A 188 -14.29 15.80 10.64
N GLU A 189 -13.02 16.15 10.41
CA GLU A 189 -12.63 16.96 9.25
C GLU A 189 -12.85 16.23 7.92
N PHE A 190 -12.57 14.92 7.87
CA PHE A 190 -12.80 14.13 6.65
C PHE A 190 -14.30 13.91 6.37
N ILE A 191 -15.10 13.63 7.41
CA ILE A 191 -16.56 13.49 7.30
C ILE A 191 -17.21 14.85 6.94
N MET A 192 -16.72 15.97 7.48
CA MET A 192 -17.23 17.31 7.17
C MET A 192 -16.81 17.79 5.78
N SER A 193 -15.61 17.42 5.32
CA SER A 193 -15.15 17.68 3.94
C SER A 193 -16.02 16.94 2.93
N TRP A 194 -16.33 15.67 3.19
CA TRP A 194 -17.19 14.85 2.32
C TRP A 194 -18.66 15.31 2.34
N ALA A 195 -19.22 15.63 3.51
CA ALA A 195 -20.58 16.15 3.64
C ALA A 195 -20.79 17.57 3.05
N ARG A 196 -19.70 18.30 2.77
CA ARG A 196 -19.72 19.56 2.00
C ARG A 196 -19.62 19.32 0.49
N ALA A 197 -18.89 18.28 0.08
CA ALA A 197 -18.79 17.91 -1.33
C ALA A 197 -20.12 17.39 -1.88
N GLU A 198 -20.86 16.56 -1.13
CA GLU A 198 -22.18 16.07 -1.54
C GLU A 198 -23.31 17.12 -1.49
N ARG A 199 -23.14 18.23 -0.77
CA ARG A 199 -24.14 19.32 -0.74
C ARG A 199 -23.99 20.35 -1.85
N ASN A 200 -22.86 20.32 -2.56
CA ASN A 200 -22.54 21.24 -3.65
C ASN A 200 -22.48 20.53 -5.02
N ALA A 201 -22.86 19.25 -5.07
CA ALA A 201 -23.10 18.46 -6.29
C ALA A 201 -24.60 18.21 -6.43
#